data_AF-A0A8S2U0V7-F1
#
_entry.id   AF-A0A8S2U0V7-F1
#
_cell.length_a   1.000
_cell.length_b   1.000
_cell.length_c   1.000
_cell.angle_alpha   90.00
_cell.angle_beta   90.00
_cell.angle_gamma   90.00
#
_symmetry.space_group_name_H-M   'P 1'
#
loop_
_entity.id
_entity.type
_entity.pdbx_description
1 polymer ?
#
loop_
_entity_poly.entity_id
_entity_poly.type
_entity_poly.pdbx_seq_one_letter_code
_entity_poly.pdbx_strand_id
1 'polypeptide(L)'
;CDNVFCTSCIQQWTNNNSSCPFRCPQFEEKRCPPMINALLSKLNIKCKFIGNGCTDVHLYDSIEKHEKNCQYQQLKCQGCSDLVLKKDLTKHELVCAEVKVECIKCKYIYKQHDKHELVECLSIRLDIAERNAQSSRGKIEKLEKMVENLETILHEHISICPPLNQILQNIPLSSLEKNWYIIYDHPYSWITTTEELRQLYIKCIDKRILVGAINGSSSTVLALAAIGPSSILQLETHVNGSMHYSDVYWYLASNKAFGFSPSPIVNPYNADTASTDGDKRLCWYLSRGVGGYRAGTAIDLLNDNNWRKVIMTEK
;
A
#
# COMPACT_ATOMS: atom_id res chain seq x y z
N CYS A 1 -22.48 73.44 -20.08
CA CYS A 1 -23.88 73.21 -20.52
C CYS A 1 -24.57 72.11 -19.71
N ASP A 2 -23.87 71.43 -18.78
CA ASP A 2 -24.41 70.56 -17.72
C ASP A 2 -25.45 69.51 -18.18
N ASN A 3 -25.36 69.11 -19.44
CA ASN A 3 -26.19 68.05 -20.00
C ASN A 3 -25.57 66.69 -19.70
N VAL A 4 -26.44 65.73 -19.38
CA VAL A 4 -26.05 64.36 -19.03
C VAL A 4 -26.36 63.43 -20.20
N PHE A 5 -25.40 62.58 -20.54
CA PHE A 5 -25.51 61.59 -21.61
C PHE A 5 -25.05 60.22 -21.13
N CYS A 6 -25.50 59.16 -21.83
CA CYS A 6 -24.95 57.83 -21.64
C CYS A 6 -23.49 57.78 -22.13
N THR A 7 -22.62 57.02 -21.46
CA THR A 7 -21.18 56.97 -21.77
C THR A 7 -20.91 56.57 -23.22
N SER A 8 -21.61 55.55 -23.73
CA SER A 8 -21.46 55.12 -25.13
C SER A 8 -21.93 56.19 -26.12
N CYS A 9 -23.01 56.90 -25.79
CA CYS A 9 -23.60 57.95 -26.62
C CYS A 9 -22.65 59.15 -26.78
N ILE A 10 -22.07 59.63 -25.67
CA ILE A 10 -21.17 60.78 -25.70
C ILE A 10 -19.82 60.42 -26.33
N GLN A 11 -19.30 59.22 -26.05
CA GLN A 11 -18.06 58.74 -26.66
C GLN A 11 -18.18 58.59 -28.18
N GLN A 12 -19.29 58.04 -28.67
CA GLN A 12 -19.55 57.92 -30.11
C GLN A 12 -19.62 59.30 -30.79
N TRP A 13 -20.15 60.30 -30.09
CA TRP A 13 -20.18 61.68 -30.58
C TRP A 13 -18.80 62.33 -30.57
N THR A 14 -18.06 62.26 -29.46
CA THR A 14 -16.73 62.89 -29.33
C THR A 14 -15.70 62.27 -30.27
N ASN A 15 -15.85 60.99 -30.62
CA ASN A 15 -14.99 60.33 -31.60
C ASN A 15 -15.18 60.88 -33.02
N ASN A 16 -16.39 61.33 -33.36
CA ASN A 16 -16.71 61.84 -34.69
C ASN A 16 -16.68 63.38 -34.76
N ASN A 17 -16.84 64.06 -33.64
CA ASN A 17 -16.94 65.51 -33.56
C ASN A 17 -16.17 66.04 -32.33
N SER A 18 -15.20 66.92 -32.55
CA SER A 18 -14.44 67.59 -31.47
C SER A 18 -15.21 68.76 -30.82
N SER A 19 -16.53 68.74 -30.87
CA SER A 19 -17.39 69.80 -30.31
C SER A 19 -18.49 69.21 -29.44
N CYS A 20 -18.91 69.96 -28.43
CA CYS A 20 -20.07 69.61 -27.63
C CYS A 20 -21.29 69.38 -28.56
N PRO A 21 -22.16 68.36 -28.31
CA PRO A 21 -23.39 68.15 -29.08
C PRO A 21 -24.27 69.41 -29.23
N PHE A 22 -24.18 70.32 -28.26
CA PHE A 22 -24.88 71.61 -28.24
C PHE A 22 -24.02 72.80 -28.71
N ARG A 23 -22.87 72.53 -29.36
CA ARG A 23 -21.94 73.51 -29.94
C ARG A 23 -21.50 74.62 -28.98
N CYS A 24 -21.21 74.26 -27.74
CA CYS A 24 -20.65 75.21 -26.77
C CYS A 24 -19.20 75.60 -27.13
N PRO A 25 -18.80 76.87 -26.97
CA PRO A 25 -17.47 77.36 -27.37
C PRO A 25 -16.30 76.68 -26.63
N GLN A 26 -16.53 76.30 -25.38
CA GLN A 26 -15.62 75.51 -24.56
C GLN A 26 -16.45 74.45 -23.82
N PHE A 27 -15.94 73.22 -23.74
CA PHE A 27 -16.58 72.15 -22.98
C PHE A 27 -15.54 71.35 -22.22
N GLU A 28 -15.94 70.82 -21.08
CA GLU A 28 -15.14 69.97 -20.21
C GLU A 28 -15.99 68.74 -19.84
N GLU A 29 -15.42 67.54 -19.97
CA GLU A 29 -16.09 66.32 -19.55
C GLU A 29 -16.05 66.21 -18.02
N LYS A 30 -17.23 66.19 -17.39
CA LYS A 30 -17.38 66.00 -15.94
C LYS A 30 -18.11 64.70 -15.65
N ARG A 31 -17.76 64.06 -14.53
CA ARG A 31 -18.47 62.87 -14.06
C ARG A 31 -19.92 63.21 -13.77
N CYS A 32 -20.83 62.31 -14.15
CA CYS A 32 -22.25 62.46 -13.91
C CYS A 32 -22.54 62.64 -12.40
N PRO A 33 -23.37 63.62 -12.00
CA PRO A 33 -23.76 63.79 -10.60
C PRO A 33 -24.41 62.52 -10.02
N PRO A 34 -24.00 62.05 -8.83
CA PRO A 34 -24.53 60.82 -8.22
C PRO A 34 -26.06 60.78 -8.07
N MET A 35 -26.71 61.94 -7.98
CA MET A 35 -28.17 62.07 -7.91
C MET A 35 -28.89 61.50 -9.13
N ILE A 36 -28.31 61.55 -10.33
CA ILE A 36 -28.95 61.02 -11.53
C ILE A 36 -29.08 59.50 -11.44
N ASN A 37 -28.04 58.80 -10.97
CA ASN A 37 -28.12 57.36 -10.71
C ASN A 37 -29.15 57.05 -9.62
N ALA A 38 -29.21 57.85 -8.55
CA ALA A 38 -30.22 57.69 -7.50
C ALA A 38 -31.67 57.89 -7.98
N LEU A 39 -31.89 58.67 -9.05
CA LEU A 39 -33.20 58.83 -9.69
C LEU A 39 -33.50 57.68 -10.65
N LEU A 40 -32.52 57.25 -11.46
CA LEU A 40 -32.66 56.09 -12.34
C LEU A 40 -33.00 54.81 -11.56
N SER A 41 -32.33 54.58 -10.42
CA SER A 41 -32.59 53.47 -9.51
C SER A 41 -34.03 53.42 -8.97
N LYS A 42 -34.79 54.52 -9.02
CA LYS A 42 -36.19 54.60 -8.57
C LYS A 42 -37.21 54.33 -9.68
N LEU A 43 -36.76 54.16 -10.92
CA LEU A 43 -37.66 53.90 -12.05
C LEU A 43 -38.17 52.47 -12.03
N ASN A 44 -39.48 52.33 -12.14
CA ASN A 44 -40.17 51.05 -12.27
C ASN A 44 -40.24 50.64 -13.75
N ILE A 45 -39.68 49.48 -14.09
CA ILE A 45 -39.58 48.96 -15.44
C ILE A 45 -40.30 47.62 -15.52
N LYS A 46 -41.13 47.47 -16.56
CA LYS A 46 -41.80 46.21 -16.90
C LYS A 46 -40.82 45.28 -17.57
N CYS A 47 -40.91 43.99 -17.26
CA CYS A 47 -40.10 42.96 -17.93
C CYS A 47 -40.33 42.97 -19.45
N LYS A 48 -39.26 42.79 -20.24
CA LYS A 48 -39.37 42.63 -21.71
C LYS A 48 -40.19 41.41 -22.14
N PHE A 49 -40.35 40.42 -21.26
CA PHE A 49 -41.14 39.22 -21.49
C PHE A 49 -42.64 39.38 -21.15
N ILE A 50 -43.15 40.61 -21.11
CA ILE A 50 -44.57 40.88 -20.90
C ILE A 50 -45.46 40.22 -21.97
N GLY A 51 -44.99 40.16 -23.21
CA GLY A 51 -45.69 39.46 -24.31
C GLY A 51 -45.82 37.95 -24.09
N ASN A 52 -44.94 37.36 -23.27
CA ASN A 52 -44.97 35.94 -22.91
C ASN A 52 -45.71 35.68 -21.59
N GLY A 53 -46.23 36.73 -20.93
CA GLY A 53 -47.01 36.62 -19.69
C GLY A 53 -46.31 37.10 -18.41
N CYS A 54 -45.12 37.73 -18.49
CA CYS A 54 -44.50 38.32 -17.30
C CYS A 54 -45.14 39.66 -16.93
N THR A 55 -45.88 39.72 -15.82
CA THR A 55 -46.50 40.96 -15.32
C THR A 55 -45.64 41.72 -14.31
N ASP A 56 -44.43 41.23 -14.03
CA ASP A 56 -43.58 41.78 -12.96
C ASP A 56 -42.99 43.14 -13.33
N VAL A 57 -42.97 44.03 -12.33
CA VAL A 57 -42.40 45.36 -12.41
C VAL A 57 -41.27 45.45 -11.40
N HIS A 58 -40.08 45.80 -11.87
CA HIS A 58 -38.86 45.86 -11.05
C HIS A 58 -38.19 47.22 -11.20
N LEU A 59 -37.38 47.60 -10.20
CA LEU A 59 -36.55 48.80 -10.27
C LEU A 59 -35.45 48.62 -11.32
N TYR A 60 -35.01 49.72 -11.93
CA TYR A 60 -33.92 49.74 -12.93
C TYR A 60 -32.71 48.87 -12.52
N ASP A 61 -32.26 48.94 -11.27
CA ASP A 61 -31.09 48.18 -10.80
C ASP A 61 -31.33 46.66 -10.64
N SER A 62 -32.59 46.24 -10.58
CA SER A 62 -32.99 44.86 -10.30
C SER A 62 -33.56 44.12 -11.53
N ILE A 63 -33.91 44.86 -12.59
CA ILE A 63 -34.55 44.28 -13.79
C ILE A 63 -33.62 43.31 -14.51
N GLU A 64 -32.32 43.59 -14.61
CA GLU A 64 -31.36 42.68 -15.24
C GLU A 64 -31.25 41.34 -14.52
N LYS A 65 -31.34 41.35 -13.18
CA LYS A 65 -31.32 40.14 -12.35
C LYS A 65 -32.60 39.32 -12.55
N HIS A 66 -33.74 40.00 -12.66
CA HIS A 66 -35.02 39.36 -12.98
C HIS A 66 -34.98 38.75 -14.39
N GLU A 67 -34.56 39.49 -15.42
CA GLU A 67 -34.60 39.01 -16.81
C GLU A 67 -33.76 37.75 -17.05
N LYS A 68 -32.64 37.59 -16.34
CA LYS A 68 -31.84 36.35 -16.38
C LYS A 68 -32.56 35.13 -15.79
N ASN A 69 -33.49 35.37 -14.86
CA ASN A 69 -34.21 34.34 -14.11
C ASN A 69 -35.70 34.24 -14.45
N CYS A 70 -36.19 35.07 -15.37
CA CYS A 70 -37.60 35.17 -15.69
C CYS A 70 -38.14 33.83 -16.20
N GLN A 71 -39.23 33.36 -15.60
CA GLN A 71 -39.85 32.08 -15.94
C GLN A 71 -40.54 32.09 -17.33
N TYR A 72 -40.82 33.28 -17.85
CA TYR A 72 -41.46 33.52 -19.15
C TYR A 72 -40.45 33.78 -20.28
N GLN A 73 -39.16 33.66 -19.98
CA GLN A 73 -38.12 33.64 -21.01
C GLN A 73 -38.29 32.36 -21.85
N GLN A 74 -38.29 32.51 -23.18
CA GLN A 74 -38.27 31.38 -24.11
C GLN A 74 -36.83 30.88 -24.29
N LEU A 75 -36.66 29.57 -24.19
CA LEU A 75 -35.40 28.86 -24.36
C LEU A 75 -35.55 27.82 -25.47
N LYS A 76 -34.47 27.56 -26.20
CA LYS A 76 -34.45 26.50 -27.22
C LYS A 76 -34.28 25.15 -26.53
N CYS A 77 -35.13 24.18 -26.85
CA CYS A 77 -34.93 22.79 -26.45
C CYS A 77 -33.65 22.23 -27.08
N GLN A 78 -32.84 21.50 -26.30
CA GLN A 78 -31.59 20.89 -26.77
C GLN A 78 -31.81 19.70 -27.71
N GLY A 79 -33.03 19.14 -27.74
CA GLY A 79 -33.42 18.05 -28.64
C GLY A 79 -34.08 18.55 -29.92
N CYS A 80 -35.31 19.06 -29.83
CA CYS A 80 -36.13 19.43 -31.00
C CYS A 80 -35.92 20.86 -31.51
N SER A 81 -35.10 21.69 -30.84
CA SER A 81 -34.89 23.11 -31.16
C SER A 81 -36.11 24.04 -31.03
N ASP A 82 -37.24 23.55 -30.51
CA ASP A 82 -38.43 24.37 -30.27
C ASP A 82 -38.20 25.41 -29.18
N LEU A 83 -38.86 26.57 -29.30
CA LEU A 83 -38.86 27.63 -28.30
C LEU A 83 -39.91 27.35 -27.23
N VAL A 84 -39.45 26.98 -26.02
CA VAL A 84 -40.29 26.63 -24.87
C VAL A 84 -40.06 27.62 -23.74
N LEU A 85 -41.12 28.00 -23.02
CA LEU A 85 -40.98 28.86 -21.83
C LEU A 85 -40.16 28.14 -20.75
N LYS A 86 -39.29 28.86 -20.04
CA LYS A 86 -38.44 28.32 -18.99
C LYS A 86 -39.22 27.53 -17.93
N LYS A 87 -40.45 27.95 -17.59
CA LYS A 87 -41.35 27.23 -16.66
C LYS A 87 -41.84 25.87 -17.17
N ASP A 88 -41.94 25.71 -18.49
CA ASP A 88 -42.51 24.52 -19.15
C ASP A 88 -41.41 23.64 -19.78
N LEU A 89 -40.16 24.12 -19.79
CA LEU A 89 -39.02 23.40 -20.35
C LEU A 89 -38.83 22.04 -19.70
N THR A 90 -38.92 21.95 -18.37
CA THR A 90 -38.78 20.68 -17.64
C THR A 90 -39.88 19.67 -18.01
N LYS A 91 -41.12 20.14 -18.21
CA LYS A 91 -42.23 19.28 -18.64
C LYS A 91 -42.05 18.82 -20.08
N HIS A 92 -41.56 19.71 -20.94
CA HIS A 92 -41.26 19.39 -22.33
C HIS A 92 -40.11 18.39 -22.44
N GLU A 93 -39.02 18.56 -21.70
CA GLU A 93 -37.87 17.65 -21.68
C GLU A 93 -38.26 16.22 -21.26
N LEU A 94 -39.30 16.05 -20.45
CA LEU A 94 -39.81 14.73 -20.05
C LEU A 94 -40.57 13.99 -21.16
N VAL A 95 -41.04 14.69 -22.20
CA VAL A 95 -41.87 14.10 -23.28
C VAL A 95 -41.29 14.36 -24.67
N CYS A 96 -40.16 15.05 -24.77
CA CYS A 96 -39.56 15.44 -26.04
C CYS A 96 -38.80 14.27 -26.68
N ALA A 97 -39.30 13.82 -27.82
CA ALA A 97 -38.77 12.70 -28.59
C ALA A 97 -37.25 12.78 -28.88
N GLU A 98 -36.73 13.98 -29.11
CA GLU A 98 -35.34 14.21 -29.53
C GLU A 98 -34.37 14.46 -28.36
N VAL A 99 -34.85 14.48 -27.12
CA VAL A 99 -33.97 14.63 -25.95
C VAL A 99 -33.18 13.34 -25.73
N LYS A 100 -31.88 13.48 -25.49
CA LYS A 100 -30.99 12.36 -25.18
C LYS A 100 -31.10 12.02 -23.70
N VAL A 101 -31.43 10.77 -23.39
CA VAL A 101 -31.59 10.26 -22.03
C VAL A 101 -30.59 9.13 -21.75
N GLU A 102 -30.13 9.04 -20.50
CA GLU A 102 -29.21 8.00 -20.04
C GLU A 102 -29.98 6.81 -19.46
N CYS A 103 -29.67 5.60 -19.92
CA CYS A 103 -30.25 4.39 -19.36
C CYS A 103 -29.73 4.15 -17.93
N ILE A 104 -30.65 4.00 -16.98
CA ILE A 104 -30.31 3.74 -15.57
C ILE A 104 -29.57 2.41 -15.38
N LYS A 105 -29.86 1.40 -16.21
CA LYS A 105 -29.33 0.04 -16.06
C LYS A 105 -27.97 -0.18 -16.76
N CYS A 106 -27.79 0.36 -17.97
CA CYS A 106 -26.60 0.11 -18.79
C CYS A 106 -25.75 1.36 -19.04
N LYS A 107 -26.20 2.55 -18.61
CA LYS A 107 -25.49 3.83 -18.77
C LYS A 107 -25.33 4.32 -20.21
N TYR A 108 -26.02 3.71 -21.16
CA TYR A 108 -26.04 4.13 -22.56
C TYR A 108 -26.92 5.37 -22.78
N ILE A 109 -26.49 6.28 -23.65
CA ILE A 109 -27.22 7.50 -24.00
C ILE A 109 -27.97 7.27 -25.32
N TYR A 110 -29.30 7.44 -25.31
CA TYR A 110 -30.17 7.21 -26.46
C TYR A 110 -31.22 8.34 -26.60
N LYS A 111 -31.86 8.51 -27.76
CA LYS A 111 -32.94 9.49 -27.91
C LYS A 111 -34.22 8.95 -27.30
N GLN A 112 -35.02 9.81 -26.68
CA GLN A 112 -36.19 9.37 -25.92
C GLN A 112 -37.24 8.61 -26.76
N HIS A 113 -37.37 8.92 -28.06
CA HIS A 113 -38.27 8.18 -28.96
C HIS A 113 -37.78 6.80 -29.39
N ASP A 114 -36.45 6.58 -29.38
CA ASP A 114 -35.84 5.32 -29.80
C ASP A 114 -36.14 4.18 -28.80
N LYS A 115 -36.80 4.47 -27.66
CA LYS A 115 -37.19 3.53 -26.60
C LYS A 115 -36.15 2.42 -26.42
N HIS A 116 -35.17 2.63 -25.53
CA HIS A 116 -34.21 1.59 -25.18
C HIS A 116 -34.88 0.35 -24.56
N GLU A 117 -35.23 -0.62 -25.40
CA GLU A 117 -35.96 -1.82 -25.01
C GLU A 117 -35.07 -2.75 -24.17
N LEU A 118 -35.72 -3.70 -23.49
CA LEU A 118 -35.04 -4.65 -22.61
C LEU A 118 -33.93 -5.42 -23.35
N VAL A 119 -34.12 -5.72 -24.64
CA VAL A 119 -33.18 -6.50 -25.47
C VAL A 119 -31.91 -5.70 -25.80
N GLU A 120 -32.04 -4.43 -26.21
CA GLU A 120 -30.89 -3.55 -26.43
C GLU A 120 -30.13 -3.25 -25.13
N CYS A 121 -30.85 -3.16 -24.01
CA CYS A 121 -30.22 -2.99 -22.70
C CYS A 121 -29.38 -4.21 -22.32
N LEU A 122 -29.91 -5.42 -22.58
CA LEU A 122 -29.25 -6.67 -22.27
C LEU A 122 -28.01 -6.89 -23.16
N SER A 123 -28.07 -6.59 -24.45
CA SER A 123 -26.91 -6.73 -25.35
C SER A 123 -25.75 -5.82 -24.93
N ILE A 124 -26.03 -4.55 -24.64
CA ILE A 124 -25.00 -3.60 -24.17
C ILE A 124 -24.40 -4.05 -22.82
N ARG A 125 -25.22 -4.62 -21.92
CA ARG A 125 -24.73 -5.14 -20.64
C ARG A 125 -23.86 -6.38 -20.79
N LEU A 126 -24.21 -7.29 -21.71
CA LEU A 126 -23.37 -8.44 -22.03
C LEU A 126 -22.01 -8.00 -22.57
N ASP A 127 -21.98 -7.07 -23.51
CA ASP A 127 -20.76 -6.46 -24.04
C ASP A 127 -19.87 -5.85 -22.95
N ILE A 128 -20.47 -5.08 -22.03
CA ILE A 128 -19.74 -4.48 -20.90
C ILE A 128 -19.19 -5.58 -19.97
N ALA A 129 -20.00 -6.60 -19.67
CA ALA A 129 -19.59 -7.71 -18.83
C ALA A 129 -18.44 -8.51 -19.45
N GLU A 130 -18.48 -8.77 -20.76
CA GLU A 130 -17.44 -9.46 -21.50
C GLU A 130 -16.12 -8.68 -21.50
N ARG A 131 -16.16 -7.37 -21.77
CA ARG A 131 -14.95 -6.51 -21.70
C ARG A 131 -14.36 -6.49 -20.29
N ASN A 132 -15.21 -6.40 -19.26
CA ASN A 132 -14.77 -6.45 -17.87
C ASN A 132 -14.15 -7.81 -17.53
N ALA A 133 -14.74 -8.91 -17.99
CA ALA A 133 -14.22 -10.26 -17.78
C ALA A 133 -12.86 -10.44 -18.48
N GLN A 134 -12.69 -9.95 -19.71
CA GLN A 134 -11.40 -9.97 -20.43
C GLN A 134 -10.34 -9.14 -19.70
N SER A 135 -10.69 -7.95 -19.20
CA SER A 135 -9.77 -7.12 -18.42
C SER A 135 -9.33 -7.82 -17.12
N SER A 136 -10.26 -8.43 -16.41
CA SER A 136 -9.96 -9.20 -15.19
C SER A 136 -9.07 -10.40 -15.48
N ARG A 137 -9.33 -11.13 -16.57
CA ARG A 137 -8.52 -12.27 -16.99
C ARG A 137 -7.07 -11.87 -17.25
N GLY A 138 -6.84 -10.76 -17.95
CA GLY A 138 -5.47 -10.25 -18.17
C GLY A 138 -4.74 -9.83 -16.90
N LYS A 139 -5.46 -9.43 -15.84
CA LYS A 139 -4.86 -9.18 -14.52
C LYS A 139 -4.50 -10.48 -13.79
N ILE A 140 -5.37 -11.50 -13.88
CA ILE A 140 -5.12 -12.82 -13.29
C ILE A 140 -3.87 -13.46 -13.91
N GLU A 141 -3.74 -13.48 -15.24
CA GLU A 141 -2.56 -14.04 -15.91
C GLU A 141 -1.25 -13.33 -15.51
N LYS A 142 -1.30 -12.02 -15.23
CA LYS A 142 -0.13 -11.29 -14.71
C LYS A 142 0.21 -11.71 -13.29
N LEU A 143 -0.80 -11.85 -12.43
CA LEU A 143 -0.60 -12.30 -11.05
C LEU A 143 -0.07 -13.74 -11.00
N GLU A 144 -0.59 -14.64 -11.83
CA GLU A 144 -0.11 -16.02 -11.94
C GLU A 144 1.38 -16.08 -12.29
N LYS A 145 1.82 -15.29 -13.29
CA LYS A 145 3.25 -15.17 -13.63
C LYS A 145 4.10 -14.60 -12.50
N MET A 146 3.57 -13.64 -11.74
CA MET A 146 4.29 -13.11 -10.58
C MET A 146 4.42 -14.16 -9.48
N VAL A 147 3.38 -14.96 -9.25
CA VAL A 147 3.40 -16.07 -8.28
C VAL A 147 4.43 -17.12 -8.71
N GLU A 148 4.44 -17.54 -9.97
CA GLU A 148 5.41 -18.50 -10.50
C GLU A 148 6.86 -18.00 -10.37
N ASN A 149 7.08 -16.71 -10.61
CA ASN A 149 8.39 -16.08 -10.39
C ASN A 149 8.77 -16.07 -8.90
N LEU A 150 7.84 -15.76 -7.99
CA LEU A 150 8.07 -15.81 -6.54
C LEU A 150 8.35 -17.23 -6.06
N GLU A 151 7.66 -18.23 -6.59
CA GLU A 151 7.91 -19.65 -6.30
C GLU A 151 9.31 -20.05 -6.75
N THR A 152 9.76 -19.56 -7.91
CA THR A 152 11.12 -19.79 -8.41
C THR A 152 12.17 -19.16 -7.48
N ILE A 153 11.97 -17.89 -7.09
CA ILE A 153 12.85 -17.18 -6.13
C ILE A 153 12.87 -17.91 -4.79
N LEU A 154 11.71 -18.37 -4.31
CA LEU A 154 11.59 -19.12 -3.07
C LEU A 154 12.34 -20.44 -3.16
N HIS A 155 12.26 -21.15 -4.28
CA HIS A 155 12.97 -22.41 -4.49
C HIS A 155 14.49 -22.22 -4.53
N GLU A 156 14.95 -21.14 -5.17
CA GLU A 156 16.37 -20.73 -5.11
C GLU A 156 16.78 -20.40 -3.67
N HIS A 157 15.97 -19.65 -2.91
CA HIS A 157 16.24 -19.31 -1.50
C HIS A 157 16.22 -20.52 -0.55
N ILE A 158 15.35 -21.49 -0.76
CA ILE A 158 15.28 -22.73 0.05
C ILE A 158 16.49 -23.63 -0.25
N SER A 159 17.00 -23.63 -1.47
CA SER A 159 18.26 -24.30 -1.83
C SER A 159 19.49 -23.59 -1.22
N ILE A 160 19.34 -22.33 -0.81
CA ILE A 160 20.38 -21.48 -0.20
C ILE A 160 20.41 -21.58 1.33
N CYS A 161 19.33 -22.03 1.99
CA CYS A 161 19.29 -22.22 3.44
C CYS A 161 18.29 -23.32 3.85
N PRO A 162 18.69 -24.35 4.63
CA PRO A 162 17.78 -25.38 5.11
C PRO A 162 16.55 -24.76 5.80
N PRO A 163 15.35 -25.38 5.68
CA PRO A 163 14.14 -24.86 6.28
C PRO A 163 14.34 -24.59 7.78
N LEU A 164 14.00 -23.35 8.17
CA LEU A 164 14.42 -22.61 9.37
C LEU A 164 13.98 -23.17 10.73
N ASN A 165 13.37 -24.35 10.79
CA ASN A 165 12.51 -24.67 11.91
C ASN A 165 12.87 -25.94 12.67
N GLN A 166 13.93 -26.68 12.31
CA GLN A 166 14.13 -28.00 12.90
C GLN A 166 15.58 -28.30 13.25
N ILE A 167 15.71 -29.21 14.20
CA ILE A 167 16.97 -29.90 14.50
C ILE A 167 17.27 -30.81 13.32
N LEU A 168 18.41 -30.58 12.70
CA LEU A 168 18.89 -31.22 11.49
C LEU A 168 19.81 -32.38 11.85
N GLN A 169 19.72 -33.48 11.10
CA GLN A 169 20.58 -34.65 11.25
C GLN A 169 21.18 -35.04 9.91
N ASN A 170 22.40 -35.57 9.92
CA ASN A 170 23.11 -36.08 8.74
C ASN A 170 23.22 -35.08 7.58
N ILE A 171 23.64 -33.85 7.87
CA ILE A 171 23.79 -32.79 6.86
C ILE A 171 25.20 -32.79 6.26
N PRO A 172 25.37 -33.00 4.94
CA PRO A 172 26.66 -32.89 4.29
C PRO A 172 27.20 -31.45 4.36
N LEU A 173 28.44 -31.24 4.81
CA LEU A 173 29.08 -29.92 4.86
C LEU A 173 29.12 -29.24 3.48
N SER A 174 29.30 -30.01 2.42
CA SER A 174 29.28 -29.52 1.03
C SER A 174 27.98 -28.82 0.66
N SER A 175 26.85 -29.18 1.30
CA SER A 175 25.57 -28.49 1.11
C SER A 175 25.52 -27.10 1.75
N LEU A 176 26.40 -26.82 2.71
CA LEU A 176 26.46 -25.57 3.47
C LEU A 176 27.60 -24.64 3.02
N GLU A 177 28.69 -25.18 2.47
CA GLU A 177 29.92 -24.44 2.09
C GLU A 177 29.69 -23.23 1.17
N LYS A 178 28.60 -23.23 0.39
CA LYS A 178 28.26 -22.11 -0.49
C LYS A 178 27.95 -20.83 0.29
N ASN A 179 27.20 -20.94 1.39
CA ASN A 179 26.61 -19.79 2.10
C ASN A 179 27.01 -19.70 3.57
N TRP A 180 27.63 -20.74 4.11
CA TRP A 180 28.05 -20.82 5.50
C TRP A 180 29.56 -21.03 5.57
N TYR A 181 30.17 -20.54 6.64
CA TYR A 181 31.56 -20.82 6.97
C TYR A 181 31.73 -21.11 8.45
N ILE A 182 32.69 -21.97 8.78
CA ILE A 182 33.00 -22.37 10.15
C ILE A 182 33.68 -21.22 10.88
N ILE A 183 33.17 -20.87 12.07
CA ILE A 183 33.78 -19.90 13.00
C ILE A 183 34.29 -20.55 14.29
N TYR A 184 33.88 -21.79 14.55
CA TYR A 184 34.32 -22.59 15.69
C TYR A 184 34.36 -24.06 15.30
N ASP A 185 35.50 -24.72 15.52
CA ASP A 185 35.63 -26.15 15.26
C ASP A 185 36.71 -26.77 16.16
N HIS A 186 36.26 -27.51 17.17
CA HIS A 186 37.13 -28.11 18.18
C HIS A 186 36.64 -29.51 18.56
N PRO A 187 37.54 -30.43 18.97
CA PRO A 187 37.12 -31.72 19.51
C PRO A 187 36.23 -31.52 20.75
N TYR A 188 35.38 -32.50 21.06
CA TYR A 188 34.55 -32.44 22.26
C TYR A 188 35.40 -32.35 23.53
N SER A 189 36.61 -32.94 23.56
CA SER A 189 37.61 -32.77 24.63
C SER A 189 38.07 -31.33 24.91
N TRP A 190 37.89 -30.41 23.96
CA TRP A 190 38.26 -29.00 24.14
C TRP A 190 37.38 -28.34 25.20
N ILE A 191 37.97 -27.57 26.11
CA ILE A 191 37.23 -26.86 27.14
C ILE A 191 36.70 -25.54 26.55
N THR A 192 35.40 -25.49 26.25
CA THR A 192 34.73 -24.26 25.80
C THR A 192 34.37 -23.40 27.01
N THR A 193 34.54 -22.09 26.91
CA THR A 193 34.13 -21.14 27.96
C THR A 193 32.99 -20.26 27.50
N THR A 194 32.21 -19.73 28.44
CA THR A 194 31.18 -18.73 28.15
C THR A 194 31.75 -17.51 27.41
N GLU A 195 32.95 -17.07 27.80
CA GLU A 195 33.59 -15.91 27.19
C GLU A 195 34.02 -16.19 25.74
N GLU A 196 34.49 -17.40 25.45
CA GLU A 196 34.81 -17.82 24.08
C GLU A 196 33.56 -17.76 23.17
N LEU A 197 32.40 -18.20 23.65
CA LEU A 197 31.15 -18.08 22.90
C LEU A 197 30.75 -16.60 22.65
N ARG A 198 30.94 -15.72 23.65
CA ARG A 198 30.70 -14.28 23.49
C ARG A 198 31.66 -13.62 22.50
N GLN A 199 32.91 -14.06 22.44
CA GLN A 199 33.85 -13.60 21.43
C GLN A 199 33.44 -14.03 20.02
N LEU A 200 32.87 -15.24 19.87
CA LEU A 200 32.31 -15.70 18.60
C LEU A 200 31.11 -14.87 18.16
N TYR A 201 30.26 -14.43 19.09
CA TYR A 201 29.11 -13.56 18.79
C TYR A 201 29.53 -12.31 17.98
N ILE A 202 30.68 -11.71 18.32
CA ILE A 202 31.21 -10.52 17.62
C ILE A 202 31.44 -10.81 16.12
N LYS A 203 31.74 -12.06 15.74
CA LYS A 203 31.96 -12.48 14.35
C LYS A 203 30.68 -12.71 13.55
N CYS A 204 29.52 -12.75 14.21
CA CYS A 204 28.24 -13.12 13.61
C CYS A 204 27.07 -12.24 14.08
N ILE A 205 27.32 -10.97 14.47
CA ILE A 205 26.29 -10.03 14.90
C ILE A 205 25.19 -9.94 13.84
N ASP A 206 23.92 -10.03 14.26
CA ASP A 206 22.72 -9.99 13.41
C ASP A 206 22.66 -11.05 12.29
N LYS A 207 23.51 -12.08 12.35
CA LYS A 207 23.48 -13.23 11.45
C LYS A 207 22.80 -14.44 12.10
N ARG A 208 22.41 -15.40 11.26
CA ARG A 208 22.07 -16.75 11.73
C ARG A 208 23.35 -17.55 11.94
N ILE A 209 23.29 -18.44 12.92
CA ILE A 209 24.35 -19.39 13.20
C ILE A 209 23.81 -20.82 13.21
N LEU A 210 24.67 -21.75 12.82
CA LEU A 210 24.44 -23.18 12.95
C LEU A 210 25.33 -23.69 14.06
N VAL A 211 24.76 -24.37 15.04
CA VAL A 211 25.49 -25.07 16.09
C VAL A 211 25.30 -26.56 15.86
N GLY A 212 26.39 -27.32 15.81
CA GLY A 212 26.30 -28.73 15.49
C GLY A 212 27.47 -29.57 15.97
N ALA A 213 27.39 -30.85 15.64
CA ALA A 213 28.37 -31.87 15.97
C ALA A 213 28.71 -32.71 14.73
N ILE A 214 30.00 -32.96 14.55
CA ILE A 214 30.53 -33.89 13.53
C ILE A 214 31.01 -35.15 14.24
N ASN A 215 30.61 -36.30 13.73
CA ASN A 215 31.09 -37.60 14.20
C ASN A 215 32.29 -38.04 13.35
N GLY A 216 33.50 -37.97 13.92
CA GLY A 216 34.75 -38.35 13.28
C GLY A 216 35.57 -37.16 12.81
N SER A 217 36.88 -37.23 13.05
CA SER A 217 37.82 -36.12 12.82
C SER A 217 37.98 -35.72 11.35
N SER A 218 37.69 -36.63 10.41
CA SER A 218 37.73 -36.40 8.96
C SER A 218 36.35 -36.50 8.30
N SER A 219 35.27 -36.52 9.08
CA SER A 219 33.92 -36.62 8.54
C SER A 219 33.49 -35.30 7.92
N THR A 220 32.81 -35.37 6.77
CA THR A 220 32.23 -34.23 6.07
C THR A 220 30.73 -34.10 6.29
N VAL A 221 30.19 -34.78 7.32
CA VAL A 221 28.77 -34.79 7.65
C VAL A 221 28.55 -34.30 9.08
N LEU A 222 27.72 -33.27 9.24
CA LEU A 222 27.15 -32.88 10.52
C LEU A 222 26.15 -33.94 10.96
N ALA A 223 26.49 -34.68 12.01
CA ALA A 223 25.62 -35.72 12.57
C ALA A 223 24.35 -35.10 13.17
N LEU A 224 24.48 -33.94 13.82
CA LEU A 224 23.39 -33.21 14.45
C LEU A 224 23.68 -31.71 14.38
N ALA A 225 22.68 -30.89 14.08
CA ALA A 225 22.81 -29.45 14.07
C ALA A 225 21.46 -28.75 14.33
N ALA A 226 21.49 -27.50 14.73
CA ALA A 226 20.34 -26.62 14.74
C ALA A 226 20.76 -25.20 14.30
N ILE A 227 19.83 -24.48 13.67
CA ILE A 227 20.04 -23.10 13.22
C ILE A 227 19.28 -22.16 14.16
N GLY A 228 19.94 -21.10 14.60
CA GLY A 228 19.36 -20.10 15.49
C GLY A 228 19.97 -18.70 15.25
N PRO A 229 19.42 -17.67 15.90
CA PRO A 229 19.99 -16.32 15.84
C PRO A 229 21.34 -16.29 16.58
N SER A 230 22.27 -15.44 16.15
CA SER A 230 23.58 -15.32 16.83
C SER A 230 23.49 -14.92 18.30
N SER A 231 22.38 -14.28 18.72
CA SER A 231 22.12 -13.90 20.10
C SER A 231 22.14 -15.08 21.09
N ILE A 232 21.95 -16.32 20.63
CA ILE A 232 22.08 -17.54 21.47
C ILE A 232 23.49 -17.71 22.07
N LEU A 233 24.52 -17.09 21.49
CA LEU A 233 25.89 -17.11 22.00
C LEU A 233 26.15 -16.11 23.13
N GLN A 234 25.20 -15.20 23.40
CA GLN A 234 25.37 -14.13 24.38
C GLN A 234 24.27 -14.08 25.44
N LEU A 235 23.01 -14.33 25.06
CA LEU A 235 21.86 -14.21 25.95
C LEU A 235 21.81 -15.35 26.97
N GLU A 236 22.08 -15.02 28.23
CA GLU A 236 22.00 -15.99 29.32
C GLU A 236 20.55 -16.41 29.59
N THR A 237 20.34 -17.72 29.68
CA THR A 237 19.06 -18.29 30.13
C THR A 237 19.10 -18.50 31.64
N HIS A 238 17.95 -18.35 32.31
CA HIS A 238 17.80 -18.77 33.70
C HIS A 238 18.23 -20.23 33.90
N VAL A 239 18.60 -20.60 35.13
CA VAL A 239 18.97 -21.98 35.45
C VAL A 239 17.79 -22.91 35.13
N ASN A 240 18.02 -23.89 34.25
CA ASN A 240 17.00 -24.79 33.68
C ASN A 240 15.95 -24.12 32.77
N GLY A 241 16.18 -22.86 32.37
CA GLY A 241 15.42 -22.16 31.35
C GLY A 241 16.04 -22.35 29.97
N SER A 242 15.22 -22.13 28.95
CA SER A 242 15.62 -22.13 27.54
C SER A 242 14.95 -20.98 26.81
N MET A 243 15.64 -20.40 25.83
CA MET A 243 15.05 -19.49 24.86
C MET A 243 14.48 -20.29 23.69
N HIS A 244 13.22 -20.08 23.38
CA HIS A 244 12.55 -20.73 22.26
C HIS A 244 12.76 -19.91 20.98
N TYR A 245 13.30 -20.55 19.95
CA TYR A 245 13.40 -19.97 18.61
C TYR A 245 13.00 -21.02 17.58
N SER A 246 11.90 -20.74 16.86
CA SER A 246 11.23 -21.73 16.02
C SER A 246 10.91 -23.01 16.83
N ASP A 247 11.13 -24.23 16.33
CA ASP A 247 10.89 -25.48 17.09
C ASP A 247 12.10 -25.95 17.92
N VAL A 248 13.03 -25.05 18.26
CA VAL A 248 14.27 -25.37 18.99
C VAL A 248 14.36 -24.56 20.28
N TYR A 249 14.67 -25.25 21.38
CA TYR A 249 14.92 -24.66 22.69
C TYR A 249 16.43 -24.56 22.91
N TRP A 250 16.93 -23.33 22.93
CA TRP A 250 18.33 -23.00 23.14
C TRP A 250 18.61 -22.65 24.59
N TYR A 251 19.78 -22.99 25.10
CA TYR A 251 20.17 -22.59 26.45
C TYR A 251 21.65 -22.22 26.50
N LEU A 252 21.92 -21.14 27.24
CA LEU A 252 23.25 -20.68 27.60
C LEU A 252 23.22 -20.36 29.10
N ALA A 253 23.59 -21.35 29.91
CA ALA A 253 23.75 -21.19 31.34
C ALA A 253 25.24 -20.95 31.62
N SER A 254 25.61 -19.70 31.90
CA SER A 254 27.01 -19.29 32.10
C SER A 254 27.73 -20.17 33.10
N ASN A 255 28.93 -20.61 32.69
CA ASN A 255 29.82 -21.51 33.44
C ASN A 255 29.16 -22.86 33.82
N LYS A 256 28.10 -23.25 33.12
CA LYS A 256 27.43 -24.54 33.27
C LYS A 256 27.38 -25.26 31.95
N ALA A 257 26.53 -24.81 31.02
CA ALA A 257 26.33 -25.50 29.75
C ALA A 257 25.75 -24.60 28.65
N PHE A 258 26.01 -25.00 27.41
CA PHE A 258 25.44 -24.43 26.19
C PHE A 258 24.91 -25.55 25.29
N GLY A 259 23.78 -25.34 24.64
CA GLY A 259 23.21 -26.37 23.79
C GLY A 259 21.81 -26.08 23.29
N PHE A 260 21.19 -27.12 22.71
CA PHE A 260 19.83 -27.09 22.23
C PHE A 260 19.09 -28.41 22.42
N SER A 261 17.77 -28.33 22.43
CA SER A 261 16.84 -29.44 22.65
C SER A 261 15.52 -29.20 21.89
N PRO A 262 14.77 -30.25 21.51
CA PRO A 262 13.39 -30.11 20.99
C PRO A 262 12.36 -29.85 22.09
N SER A 263 12.76 -29.88 23.36
CA SER A 263 11.90 -29.69 24.54
C SER A 263 12.43 -28.58 25.45
N PRO A 264 11.56 -27.78 26.10
CA PRO A 264 11.98 -26.75 27.06
C PRO A 264 12.57 -27.35 28.34
N ILE A 265 12.40 -28.66 28.58
CA ILE A 265 12.90 -29.34 29.77
C ILE A 265 14.37 -29.70 29.53
N VAL A 266 15.26 -28.87 30.08
CA VAL A 266 16.71 -29.02 30.00
C VAL A 266 17.34 -28.99 31.40
N ASN A 267 18.43 -29.74 31.60
CA ASN A 267 19.19 -29.72 32.86
C ASN A 267 20.65 -29.27 32.63
N PRO A 268 20.91 -27.98 32.37
CA PRO A 268 22.25 -27.47 32.11
C PRO A 268 23.25 -27.67 33.26
N TYR A 269 22.78 -27.87 34.50
CA TYR A 269 23.66 -28.14 35.64
C TYR A 269 24.34 -29.52 35.54
N ASN A 270 23.63 -30.52 35.01
CA ASN A 270 24.11 -31.89 34.82
C ASN A 270 24.39 -32.22 33.33
N ALA A 271 24.58 -31.21 32.46
CA ALA A 271 24.74 -31.36 31.00
C ALA A 271 23.58 -32.04 30.24
N ASP A 272 22.36 -31.70 30.61
CA ASP A 272 21.15 -32.12 29.91
C ASP A 272 21.10 -33.64 29.63
N THR A 273 21.12 -34.44 30.70
CA THR A 273 21.08 -35.91 30.66
C THR A 273 19.72 -36.50 30.29
N ALA A 274 18.77 -35.68 29.84
CA ALA A 274 17.42 -36.12 29.49
C ALA A 274 17.47 -37.16 28.35
N SER A 275 16.78 -38.29 28.54
CA SER A 275 16.68 -39.36 27.55
C SER A 275 15.61 -39.10 26.49
N THR A 276 14.56 -38.34 26.82
CA THR A 276 13.48 -37.96 25.90
C THR A 276 14.04 -37.13 24.73
N ASP A 277 13.77 -37.58 23.50
CA ASP A 277 14.31 -37.02 22.26
C ASP A 277 15.83 -36.85 22.27
N GLY A 278 16.52 -37.79 22.93
CA GLY A 278 17.96 -37.71 23.14
C GLY A 278 18.76 -37.61 21.85
N ASP A 279 18.30 -38.25 20.77
CA ASP A 279 18.89 -38.19 19.42
C ASP A 279 18.90 -36.79 18.80
N LYS A 280 18.11 -35.86 19.36
CA LYS A 280 17.98 -34.47 18.88
C LYS A 280 18.58 -33.44 19.84
N ARG A 281 19.30 -33.85 20.89
CA ARG A 281 19.88 -32.93 21.88
C ARG A 281 21.38 -32.75 21.71
N LEU A 282 21.88 -31.55 21.93
CA LEU A 282 23.30 -31.24 21.94
C LEU A 282 23.64 -30.42 23.18
N CYS A 283 24.68 -30.80 23.91
CA CYS A 283 25.09 -30.10 25.13
C CYS A 283 26.60 -30.07 25.27
N TRP A 284 27.14 -28.88 25.52
CA TRP A 284 28.53 -28.64 25.89
C TRP A 284 28.58 -28.15 27.33
N TYR A 285 29.51 -28.65 28.14
CA TYR A 285 29.83 -27.97 29.40
C TYR A 285 30.58 -26.68 29.09
N LEU A 286 30.36 -25.66 29.93
CA LEU A 286 31.09 -24.40 29.86
C LEU A 286 31.90 -24.19 31.14
N SER A 287 33.19 -23.88 31.00
CA SER A 287 34.05 -23.42 32.11
C SER A 287 34.14 -24.35 33.33
N ARG A 288 33.85 -25.65 33.19
CA ARG A 288 33.96 -26.66 34.27
C ARG A 288 35.24 -27.50 34.24
N GLY A 289 36.21 -27.10 33.42
CA GLY A 289 37.44 -27.88 33.20
C GLY A 289 37.26 -29.15 32.37
N VAL A 290 36.09 -29.33 31.75
CA VAL A 290 35.74 -30.49 30.92
C VAL A 290 35.14 -30.04 29.58
N GLY A 291 35.17 -30.95 28.62
CA GLY A 291 34.70 -30.73 27.26
C GLY A 291 33.17 -30.79 27.07
N GLY A 292 32.73 -31.08 25.84
CA GLY A 292 31.33 -31.27 25.52
C GLY A 292 30.78 -32.59 26.08
N TYR A 293 29.48 -32.65 26.35
CA TYR A 293 28.86 -33.83 26.98
C TYR A 293 28.15 -34.73 25.97
N ARG A 294 27.29 -34.16 25.12
CA ARG A 294 26.44 -34.96 24.21
C ARG A 294 26.27 -34.36 22.83
N ALA A 295 26.09 -35.25 21.87
CA ALA A 295 25.66 -35.00 20.51
C ALA A 295 24.67 -36.10 20.09
N GLY A 296 23.38 -35.82 20.18
CA GLY A 296 22.33 -36.82 19.96
C GLY A 296 22.39 -37.94 21.00
N THR A 297 22.39 -39.18 20.52
CA THR A 297 22.48 -40.40 21.35
C THR A 297 23.89 -40.65 21.89
N ALA A 298 24.91 -39.97 21.36
CA ALA A 298 26.27 -40.04 21.88
C ALA A 298 26.39 -39.14 23.12
N ILE A 299 26.70 -39.75 24.26
CA ILE A 299 26.84 -39.10 25.57
C ILE A 299 28.25 -39.34 26.14
N ASP A 300 28.60 -38.68 27.24
CA ASP A 300 29.90 -38.79 27.92
C ASP A 300 31.11 -38.43 27.03
N LEU A 301 30.93 -37.49 26.10
CA LEU A 301 31.96 -37.09 25.12
C LEU A 301 33.06 -36.18 25.69
N LEU A 302 33.18 -36.06 27.01
CA LEU A 302 33.95 -35.04 27.74
C LEU A 302 35.44 -34.97 27.37
N ASN A 303 36.00 -36.12 26.98
CA ASN A 303 37.40 -36.29 26.61
C ASN A 303 37.55 -36.82 25.18
N ASP A 304 36.48 -36.80 24.38
CA ASP A 304 36.45 -37.37 23.04
C ASP A 304 37.15 -36.45 22.03
N ASN A 305 38.15 -36.99 21.32
CA ASN A 305 38.92 -36.28 20.29
C ASN A 305 38.40 -36.51 18.85
N ASN A 306 37.46 -37.43 18.67
CA ASN A 306 36.88 -37.79 17.38
C ASN A 306 35.62 -36.98 17.08
N TRP A 307 34.75 -36.79 18.06
CA TRP A 307 33.61 -35.90 17.96
C TRP A 307 34.06 -34.45 17.96
N ARG A 308 33.49 -33.64 17.07
CA ARG A 308 33.82 -32.21 16.96
C ARG A 308 32.59 -31.34 17.18
N LYS A 309 32.79 -30.24 17.91
CA LYS A 309 31.86 -29.15 18.14
C LYS A 309 32.04 -28.11 17.06
N VAL A 310 30.97 -27.78 16.34
CA VAL A 310 31.05 -26.84 15.21
C VAL A 310 30.05 -25.70 15.41
N ILE A 311 30.51 -24.47 15.16
CA ILE A 311 29.65 -23.31 14.92
C ILE A 311 29.97 -22.75 13.55
N MET A 312 28.94 -22.57 12.73
CA MET A 312 29.02 -21.91 11.43
C MET A 312 28.18 -20.63 11.45
N THR A 313 28.56 -19.65 10.65
CA THR A 313 27.75 -18.44 10.41
C THR A 313 27.58 -18.23 8.92
N GLU A 314 26.52 -17.51 8.56
CA GLU A 314 26.29 -17.09 7.18
C GLU A 314 27.40 -16.14 6.70
N LYS A 315 27.77 -16.28 5.43
CA LYS A 315 28.71 -15.37 4.75
C LYS A 315 28.19 -13.93 4.76
#